data_AF-A0A7X7LAT5-F1
#
_entry.id   AF-A0A7X7LAT5-F1
#
_cell.length_a   1.000
_cell.length_b   1.000
_cell.length_c   1.000
_cell.angle_alpha   90.00
_cell.angle_beta   90.00
_cell.angle_gamma   90.00
#
_symmetry.space_group_name_H-M   'P 1'
#
loop_
_entity.id
_entity.type
_entity.pdbx_description
1 polymer ?
#
loop_
_entity_poly.entity_id
_entity_poly.type
_entity_poly.pdbx_seq_one_letter_code
_entity_poly.pdbx_strand_id
1 'polypeptide(L)'
;GIYCDAGVLRSCLVYSNAAAANAGGVYLAAGAVACNLTVADNSAVGSAGGAYVAAAQLWNSIVWRNTAATDGNCMNAAAAAISHCCTTPDPGGTAIITNDPLMLTGYGIDFASPCVAQGWLFDWMDVALDLAGEPRVQGGTPDIGAYEAVPEPACLILGAALAGAFLRRRQPRGSFAPPRRRGEGRQEDERQNHDCQRWA
;
A
#
# COMPACT_ATOMS: atom_id res chain seq x y z
N GLY A 1 -12.41 -15.12 11.80
CA GLY A 1 -11.51 -13.96 11.75
C GLY A 1 -12.04 -12.89 12.65
N ILE A 2 -12.58 -11.80 12.09
CA ILE A 2 -13.05 -10.65 12.85
C ILE A 2 -14.58 -10.66 12.97
N TYR A 3 -15.07 -10.41 14.18
CA TYR A 3 -16.47 -10.06 14.43
C TYR A 3 -16.55 -8.57 14.73
N CYS A 4 -17.24 -7.80 13.89
CA CYS A 4 -17.39 -6.36 14.05
C CYS A 4 -18.86 -5.99 14.22
N ASP A 5 -19.16 -5.41 15.37
CA ASP A 5 -20.49 -4.93 15.73
C ASP A 5 -20.40 -3.41 15.93
N ALA A 6 -21.13 -2.64 15.11
CA ALA A 6 -21.13 -1.18 15.13
C ALA A 6 -19.74 -0.50 15.08
N GLY A 7 -18.74 -1.19 14.52
CA GLY A 7 -17.35 -0.72 14.45
C GLY A 7 -16.89 -0.33 13.05
N VAL A 8 -15.61 0.04 12.93
CA VAL A 8 -14.98 0.42 11.67
C VAL A 8 -13.77 -0.47 11.40
N LEU A 9 -13.72 -1.07 10.20
CA LEU A 9 -12.56 -1.80 9.70
C LEU A 9 -12.04 -1.12 8.43
N ARG A 10 -10.74 -0.82 8.36
CA ARG A 10 -10.13 -0.20 7.18
C ARG A 10 -8.80 -0.84 6.84
N SER A 11 -8.55 -1.04 5.55
CA SER A 11 -7.22 -1.41 5.03
C SER A 11 -6.65 -2.67 5.69
N CYS A 12 -7.49 -3.70 5.86
CA CYS A 12 -7.08 -4.95 6.52
C CYS A 12 -7.04 -6.13 5.54
N LEU A 13 -6.04 -6.99 5.71
CA LEU A 13 -6.00 -8.32 5.13
C LEU A 13 -6.52 -9.34 6.16
N VAL A 14 -7.54 -10.11 5.80
CA VAL A 14 -8.11 -11.17 6.64
C VAL A 14 -8.06 -12.48 5.86
N TYR A 15 -7.18 -13.39 6.26
CA TYR A 15 -6.92 -14.60 5.49
C TYR A 15 -6.70 -15.86 6.32
N SER A 16 -6.95 -17.01 5.71
CA SER A 16 -6.70 -18.34 6.29
C SER A 16 -7.34 -18.60 7.66
N ASN A 17 -8.50 -17.99 7.92
CA ASN A 17 -9.30 -18.25 9.12
C ASN A 17 -10.37 -19.31 8.84
N ALA A 18 -10.81 -20.00 9.91
CA ALA A 18 -11.89 -20.97 9.84
C ALA A 18 -12.97 -20.69 10.90
N ALA A 19 -14.23 -20.93 10.57
CA ALA A 19 -15.35 -20.83 11.51
C ALA A 19 -16.27 -22.07 11.43
N ALA A 20 -16.75 -22.55 12.59
CA ALA A 20 -17.70 -23.66 12.65
C ALA A 20 -19.14 -23.26 12.29
N ALA A 21 -19.46 -21.97 12.33
CA ALA A 21 -20.76 -21.42 11.97
C ALA A 21 -20.64 -20.60 10.68
N ASN A 22 -20.67 -19.27 10.77
CA ASN A 22 -20.61 -18.37 9.62
C ASN A 22 -19.37 -17.48 9.70
N ALA A 23 -19.01 -16.81 8.60
CA ALA A 23 -17.97 -15.79 8.55
C ALA A 23 -16.59 -16.28 9.01
N GLY A 24 -15.98 -17.14 8.19
CA GLY A 24 -14.59 -17.54 8.37
C GLY A 24 -13.67 -16.32 8.46
N GLY A 25 -13.84 -15.37 7.54
CA GLY A 25 -13.11 -14.11 7.48
C GLY A 25 -13.69 -13.04 8.39
N VAL A 26 -14.72 -12.33 7.94
CA VAL A 26 -15.32 -11.17 8.63
C VAL A 26 -16.83 -11.31 8.80
N TYR A 27 -17.32 -11.04 10.01
CA TYR A 27 -18.74 -10.89 10.31
C TYR A 27 -18.99 -9.41 10.63
N LEU A 28 -19.86 -8.75 9.85
CA LEU A 28 -20.18 -7.34 10.00
C LEU A 28 -21.64 -7.20 10.42
N ALA A 29 -21.89 -6.49 11.52
CA ALA A 29 -23.20 -6.35 12.12
C ALA A 29 -23.50 -4.93 12.64
N ALA A 30 -24.78 -4.66 12.85
CA ALA A 30 -25.30 -3.48 13.56
C ALA A 30 -24.69 -2.15 13.10
N GLY A 31 -24.64 -1.92 11.79
CA GLY A 31 -24.12 -0.68 11.22
C GLY A 31 -22.60 -0.60 11.16
N ALA A 32 -21.88 -1.72 11.33
CA ALA A 32 -20.45 -1.77 11.09
C ALA A 32 -20.10 -1.26 9.67
N VAL A 33 -18.97 -0.57 9.56
CA VAL A 33 -18.46 -0.03 8.30
C VAL A 33 -17.09 -0.63 8.02
N ALA A 34 -17.03 -1.48 7.01
CA ALA A 34 -15.80 -2.06 6.52
C ALA A 34 -15.46 -1.47 5.14
N CYS A 35 -14.22 -1.03 4.96
CA CYS A 35 -13.75 -0.57 3.66
C CYS A 35 -12.30 -0.95 3.40
N ASN A 36 -11.95 -1.15 2.12
CA ASN A 36 -10.58 -1.45 1.69
C ASN A 36 -10.07 -2.76 2.31
N LEU A 37 -10.87 -3.82 2.26
CA LEU A 37 -10.45 -5.11 2.80
C LEU A 37 -10.00 -6.05 1.69
N THR A 38 -9.05 -6.91 2.00
CA THR A 38 -8.83 -8.16 1.25
C THR A 38 -9.19 -9.31 2.19
N VAL A 39 -10.27 -10.02 1.89
CA VAL A 39 -10.76 -11.17 2.65
C VAL A 39 -10.62 -12.41 1.79
N ALA A 40 -9.60 -13.22 2.05
CA ALA A 40 -9.21 -14.28 1.14
C ALA A 40 -8.86 -15.60 1.83
N ASP A 41 -9.13 -16.72 1.15
CA ASP A 41 -8.71 -18.06 1.59
C ASP A 41 -9.22 -18.43 3.00
N ASN A 42 -10.35 -17.87 3.43
CA ASN A 42 -11.02 -18.22 4.67
C ASN A 42 -12.09 -19.30 4.43
N SER A 43 -12.48 -20.00 5.50
CA SER A 43 -13.47 -21.07 5.45
C SER A 43 -14.53 -20.98 6.55
N ALA A 44 -15.75 -21.40 6.24
CA ALA A 44 -16.81 -21.59 7.23
C ALA A 44 -17.58 -22.89 6.94
N VAL A 45 -18.05 -23.58 7.97
CA VAL A 45 -18.89 -24.78 7.77
C VAL A 45 -20.30 -24.39 7.31
N GLY A 46 -20.86 -23.30 7.85
CA GLY A 46 -22.17 -22.76 7.49
C GLY A 46 -22.09 -21.86 6.26
N SER A 47 -22.23 -20.55 6.47
CA SER A 47 -22.32 -19.57 5.39
C SER A 47 -21.19 -18.55 5.39
N ALA A 48 -20.89 -17.99 4.22
CA ALA A 48 -19.93 -16.90 4.06
C ALA A 48 -18.55 -17.23 4.64
N GLY A 49 -17.77 -18.03 3.93
CA GLY A 49 -16.36 -18.27 4.30
C GLY A 49 -15.59 -16.97 4.40
N GLY A 50 -15.87 -16.01 3.50
CA GLY A 50 -15.25 -14.70 3.47
C GLY A 50 -15.95 -13.69 4.36
N ALA A 51 -17.06 -13.10 3.89
CA ALA A 51 -17.73 -11.98 4.52
C ALA A 51 -19.24 -12.24 4.71
N TYR A 52 -19.69 -12.22 5.96
CA TYR A 52 -21.11 -12.18 6.30
C TYR A 52 -21.48 -10.75 6.66
N VAL A 53 -22.30 -10.10 5.83
CA VAL A 53 -22.63 -8.67 6.00
C VAL A 53 -24.10 -8.55 6.38
N ALA A 54 -24.38 -8.20 7.64
CA ALA A 54 -25.73 -8.14 8.20
C ALA A 54 -26.07 -6.74 8.70
N ALA A 55 -26.97 -6.02 8.02
CA ALA A 55 -27.32 -4.63 8.38
C ALA A 55 -26.06 -3.75 8.58
N ALA A 56 -25.08 -3.91 7.70
CA ALA A 56 -23.76 -3.29 7.77
C ALA A 56 -23.32 -2.81 6.37
N GLN A 57 -22.12 -2.25 6.29
CA GLN A 57 -21.57 -1.68 5.06
C GLN A 57 -20.23 -2.31 4.71
N LEU A 58 -20.08 -2.73 3.45
CA LEU A 58 -18.83 -3.24 2.89
C LEU A 58 -18.50 -2.49 1.58
N TRP A 59 -17.39 -1.77 1.58
CA TRP A 59 -16.96 -0.93 0.47
C TRP A 59 -15.55 -1.29 0.00
N ASN A 60 -15.24 -1.11 -1.29
CA ASN A 60 -13.87 -1.17 -1.82
C ASN A 60 -13.12 -2.45 -1.41
N SER A 61 -13.81 -3.58 -1.29
CA SER A 61 -13.24 -4.80 -0.71
C SER A 61 -13.18 -5.94 -1.71
N ILE A 62 -12.09 -6.71 -1.67
CA ILE A 62 -11.98 -7.99 -2.35
C ILE A 62 -12.39 -9.09 -1.38
N VAL A 63 -13.35 -9.93 -1.77
CA VAL A 63 -13.76 -11.13 -1.03
C VAL A 63 -13.67 -12.32 -1.97
N TRP A 64 -12.57 -13.06 -1.91
CA TRP A 64 -12.19 -14.02 -2.96
C TRP A 64 -11.54 -15.31 -2.43
N ARG A 65 -11.67 -16.43 -3.16
CA ARG A 65 -11.17 -17.77 -2.77
C ARG A 65 -11.59 -18.26 -1.37
N ASN A 66 -12.70 -17.78 -0.83
CA ASN A 66 -13.22 -18.28 0.42
C ASN A 66 -14.21 -19.43 0.19
N THR A 67 -14.37 -20.30 1.19
CA THR A 67 -15.19 -21.52 1.08
C THR A 67 -16.22 -21.61 2.20
N ALA A 68 -17.44 -22.00 1.85
CA ALA A 68 -18.48 -22.36 2.81
C ALA A 68 -19.55 -23.24 2.16
N ALA A 69 -20.45 -23.82 2.96
CA ALA A 69 -21.58 -24.59 2.43
C ALA A 69 -22.57 -23.71 1.67
N THR A 70 -22.66 -22.42 2.01
CA THR A 70 -23.50 -21.44 1.30
C THR A 70 -22.77 -20.12 1.17
N ASP A 71 -22.83 -19.51 -0.03
CA ASP A 71 -22.23 -18.22 -0.34
C ASP A 71 -20.77 -18.11 0.10
N GLY A 72 -19.90 -18.97 -0.45
CA GLY A 72 -18.52 -19.16 0.00
C GLY A 72 -17.73 -17.87 0.20
N ASN A 73 -17.90 -16.88 -0.68
CA ASN A 73 -17.24 -15.58 -0.56
C ASN A 73 -18.03 -14.59 0.29
N CYS A 74 -19.16 -14.09 -0.21
CA CYS A 74 -19.86 -12.98 0.41
C CYS A 74 -21.36 -13.29 0.52
N MET A 75 -21.93 -13.10 1.70
CA MET A 75 -23.36 -13.16 1.94
C MET A 75 -23.87 -11.77 2.33
N ASN A 76 -24.86 -11.27 1.59
CA ASN A 76 -25.62 -10.08 1.95
C ASN A 76 -26.86 -10.50 2.78
N ALA A 77 -26.92 -10.05 4.03
CA ALA A 77 -28.01 -10.33 4.95
C ALA A 77 -28.60 -9.02 5.50
N ALA A 78 -29.88 -9.07 5.86
CA ALA A 78 -30.59 -7.96 6.53
C ALA A 78 -30.42 -6.59 5.84
N ALA A 79 -30.51 -6.58 4.51
CA ALA A 79 -30.40 -5.38 3.67
C ALA A 79 -29.09 -4.59 3.88
N ALA A 80 -27.95 -5.29 3.91
CA ALA A 80 -26.64 -4.65 3.96
C ALA A 80 -26.31 -3.90 2.66
N ALA A 81 -25.48 -2.87 2.79
CA ALA A 81 -24.96 -2.11 1.66
C ALA A 81 -23.58 -2.65 1.27
N ILE A 82 -23.49 -3.27 0.10
CA ILE A 82 -22.23 -3.76 -0.47
C ILE A 82 -22.00 -3.01 -1.76
N SER A 83 -20.84 -2.35 -1.89
CA SER A 83 -20.57 -1.55 -3.08
C SER A 83 -19.09 -1.41 -3.43
N HIS A 84 -18.79 -1.28 -4.72
CA HIS A 84 -17.43 -1.20 -5.25
C HIS A 84 -16.55 -2.34 -4.71
N CYS A 85 -17.08 -3.56 -4.73
CA CYS A 85 -16.41 -4.74 -4.19
C CYS A 85 -16.11 -5.74 -5.31
N CYS A 86 -15.08 -6.55 -5.13
CA CYS A 86 -14.77 -7.66 -6.01
C CYS A 86 -15.08 -8.98 -5.32
N THR A 87 -16.09 -9.70 -5.79
CA THR A 87 -16.50 -10.98 -5.23
C THR A 87 -17.30 -11.80 -6.22
N THR A 88 -17.37 -13.12 -6.02
CA THR A 88 -18.19 -14.00 -6.85
C THR A 88 -18.83 -15.11 -6.01
N PRO A 89 -20.11 -15.44 -6.23
CA PRO A 89 -21.09 -14.73 -7.05
C PRO A 89 -21.38 -13.30 -6.55
N ASP A 90 -22.09 -12.49 -7.33
CA ASP A 90 -22.57 -11.17 -6.89
C ASP A 90 -23.61 -11.33 -5.76
N PRO A 91 -23.37 -10.79 -4.56
CA PRO A 91 -24.27 -10.91 -3.42
C PRO A 91 -25.44 -9.89 -3.44
N GLY A 92 -25.64 -9.15 -4.53
CA GLY A 92 -26.68 -8.14 -4.67
C GLY A 92 -26.24 -6.77 -4.17
N GLY A 93 -25.12 -6.27 -4.71
CA GLY A 93 -24.57 -4.95 -4.41
C GLY A 93 -24.59 -3.97 -5.58
N THR A 94 -23.90 -2.84 -5.43
CA THR A 94 -23.71 -1.83 -6.50
C THR A 94 -22.25 -1.79 -6.94
N ALA A 95 -21.99 -1.79 -8.25
CA ALA A 95 -20.62 -1.81 -8.79
C ALA A 95 -19.81 -3.02 -8.26
N ILE A 96 -20.39 -4.21 -8.39
CA ILE A 96 -19.72 -5.47 -8.02
C ILE A 96 -18.97 -6.02 -9.21
N ILE A 97 -17.68 -6.29 -9.01
CA ILE A 97 -16.81 -6.93 -10.00
C ILE A 97 -16.78 -8.43 -9.67
N THR A 98 -17.16 -9.26 -10.64
CA THR A 98 -17.18 -10.73 -10.47
C THR A 98 -16.06 -11.44 -11.22
N ASN A 99 -15.19 -10.70 -11.90
CA ASN A 99 -13.99 -11.23 -12.55
C ASN A 99 -12.90 -11.54 -11.51
N ASP A 100 -11.97 -12.41 -11.88
CA ASP A 100 -10.80 -12.72 -11.03
C ASP A 100 -10.04 -11.43 -10.69
N PRO A 101 -9.79 -11.10 -9.41
CA PRO A 101 -9.04 -9.93 -8.99
C PRO A 101 -7.55 -10.01 -9.35
N LEU A 102 -7.07 -11.10 -9.98
CA LEU A 102 -5.66 -11.32 -10.30
C LEU A 102 -4.77 -11.14 -9.07
N MET A 103 -5.20 -11.76 -7.97
CA MET A 103 -4.56 -11.62 -6.68
C MET A 103 -3.22 -12.36 -6.66
N LEU A 104 -2.17 -11.64 -6.28
CA LEU A 104 -0.80 -12.14 -6.14
C LEU A 104 -0.65 -12.98 -4.87
N THR A 105 0.47 -13.70 -4.73
CA THR A 105 0.77 -14.53 -3.55
C THR A 105 0.75 -13.74 -2.23
N GLY A 106 1.09 -12.45 -2.28
CA GLY A 106 1.06 -11.53 -1.13
C GLY A 106 -0.30 -10.88 -0.87
N TYR A 107 -1.38 -11.33 -1.51
CA TYR A 107 -2.74 -10.76 -1.41
C TYR A 107 -2.93 -9.34 -1.94
N GLY A 108 -1.87 -8.71 -2.46
CA GLY A 108 -1.98 -7.59 -3.38
C GLY A 108 -2.59 -8.02 -4.72
N ILE A 109 -2.83 -7.06 -5.59
CA ILE A 109 -3.40 -7.29 -6.92
C ILE A 109 -2.38 -6.97 -8.01
N ASP A 110 -2.46 -7.69 -9.11
CA ASP A 110 -1.71 -7.38 -10.34
C ASP A 110 -2.20 -6.05 -10.95
N PHE A 111 -1.32 -5.33 -11.64
CA PHE A 111 -1.66 -4.06 -12.29
C PHE A 111 -2.70 -4.21 -13.43
N ALA A 112 -2.85 -5.41 -13.99
CA ALA A 112 -3.90 -5.73 -14.96
C ALA A 112 -5.22 -6.14 -14.30
N SER A 113 -5.31 -6.12 -12.97
CA SER A 113 -6.51 -6.52 -12.23
C SER A 113 -7.71 -5.64 -12.61
N PRO A 114 -8.92 -6.23 -12.73
CA PRO A 114 -10.14 -5.45 -12.90
C PRO A 114 -10.46 -4.59 -11.68
N CYS A 115 -9.77 -4.78 -10.54
CA CYS A 115 -9.94 -3.99 -9.33
C CYS A 115 -9.20 -2.65 -9.34
N VAL A 116 -8.31 -2.44 -10.32
CA VAL A 116 -7.49 -1.22 -10.41
C VAL A 116 -8.34 -0.01 -10.77
N ALA A 117 -8.21 1.06 -9.97
CA ALA A 117 -8.88 2.33 -10.10
C ALA A 117 -10.42 2.22 -10.20
N GLN A 118 -11.01 1.20 -9.55
CA GLN A 118 -12.46 0.98 -9.52
C GLN A 118 -13.10 1.23 -8.15
N GLY A 119 -12.32 1.62 -7.14
CA GLY A 119 -12.84 1.88 -5.79
C GLY A 119 -13.60 3.21 -5.70
N TRP A 120 -14.51 3.30 -4.75
CA TRP A 120 -15.15 4.55 -4.36
C TRP A 120 -14.18 5.45 -3.59
N LEU A 121 -14.00 6.68 -4.03
CA LEU A 121 -13.15 7.65 -3.34
C LEU A 121 -13.88 8.26 -2.13
N PHE A 122 -13.36 7.99 -0.93
CA PHE A 122 -13.81 8.67 0.29
C PHE A 122 -12.80 9.75 0.70
N ASP A 123 -13.26 10.87 1.27
CA ASP A 123 -12.42 12.03 1.63
C ASP A 123 -11.20 11.69 2.49
N TRP A 124 -11.33 10.70 3.38
CA TRP A 124 -10.25 10.30 4.27
C TRP A 124 -9.10 9.57 3.55
N MET A 125 -9.29 9.13 2.30
CA MET A 125 -8.31 8.34 1.56
C MET A 125 -7.17 9.18 0.98
N ASP A 126 -7.37 10.49 0.78
CA ASP A 126 -6.41 11.39 0.12
C ASP A 126 -5.03 11.43 0.81
N VAL A 127 -5.02 11.27 2.13
CA VAL A 127 -3.79 11.26 2.95
C VAL A 127 -3.54 9.90 3.62
N ALA A 128 -4.32 8.88 3.25
CA ALA A 128 -4.21 7.55 3.83
C ALA A 128 -3.17 6.70 3.09
N LEU A 129 -2.66 5.70 3.80
CA LEU A 129 -1.84 4.64 3.23
C LEU A 129 -2.65 3.35 3.11
N ASP A 130 -2.30 2.52 2.13
CA ASP A 130 -2.74 1.15 2.02
C ASP A 130 -2.02 0.24 3.05
N LEU A 131 -2.28 -1.06 3.00
CA LEU A 131 -1.66 -2.01 3.94
C LEU A 131 -0.15 -2.22 3.71
N ALA A 132 0.37 -1.94 2.51
CA ALA A 132 1.80 -1.97 2.20
C ALA A 132 2.53 -0.68 2.59
N GLY A 133 1.79 0.38 2.96
CA GLY A 133 2.35 1.69 3.30
C GLY A 133 2.44 2.64 2.11
N GLU A 134 1.82 2.32 0.98
CA GLU A 134 1.75 3.17 -0.20
C GLU A 134 0.55 4.11 -0.14
N PRO A 135 0.58 5.29 -0.80
CA PRO A 135 -0.58 6.17 -0.87
C PRO A 135 -1.82 5.43 -1.38
N ARG A 136 -2.95 5.56 -0.67
CA ARG A 136 -4.18 4.82 -0.99
C ARG A 136 -4.86 5.27 -2.28
N VAL A 137 -4.53 6.46 -2.77
CA VAL A 137 -5.10 6.97 -4.03
C VAL A 137 -3.95 7.23 -4.98
N GLN A 138 -3.81 6.36 -5.98
CA GLN A 138 -2.84 6.52 -7.05
C GLN A 138 -3.58 6.92 -8.34
N GLY A 139 -3.25 8.09 -8.90
CA GLY A 139 -3.88 8.54 -10.15
C GLY A 139 -5.35 9.00 -10.03
N GLY A 140 -5.87 9.17 -8.80
CA GLY A 140 -7.15 9.85 -8.53
C GLY A 140 -8.31 8.95 -8.07
N THR A 141 -8.19 7.62 -8.21
CA THR A 141 -9.18 6.66 -7.74
C THR A 141 -8.48 5.53 -6.99
N PRO A 142 -8.95 5.10 -5.81
CA PRO A 142 -8.35 3.97 -5.10
C PRO A 142 -8.65 2.65 -5.81
N ASP A 143 -7.80 1.66 -5.58
CA ASP A 143 -8.07 0.29 -5.97
C ASP A 143 -9.06 -0.37 -5.01
N ILE A 144 -9.75 -1.42 -5.48
CA ILE A 144 -10.57 -2.28 -4.63
C ILE A 144 -9.62 -3.29 -3.94
N GLY A 145 -9.68 -3.40 -2.62
CA GLY A 145 -8.83 -4.31 -1.82
C GLY A 145 -8.06 -3.60 -0.70
N ALA A 146 -7.24 -4.33 0.05
CA ALA A 146 -6.38 -3.76 1.11
C ALA A 146 -5.08 -3.10 0.60
N TYR A 147 -4.73 -3.37 -0.65
CA TYR A 147 -3.50 -2.90 -1.30
C TYR A 147 -3.87 -2.08 -2.54
N GLU A 148 -3.01 -1.13 -2.89
CA GLU A 148 -2.95 -0.55 -4.24
C GLU A 148 -2.02 -1.40 -5.12
N ALA A 149 -2.36 -1.52 -6.40
CA ALA A 149 -1.49 -2.06 -7.41
C ALA A 149 -0.31 -1.12 -7.61
N VAL A 150 0.86 -1.51 -7.11
CA VAL A 150 2.09 -0.83 -7.47
C VAL A 150 2.48 -1.22 -8.89
N PRO A 151 2.89 -0.26 -9.75
CA PRO A 151 3.53 -0.62 -11.00
C PRO A 151 4.78 -1.43 -10.64
N GLU A 152 4.88 -2.67 -11.15
CA GLU A 152 6.14 -3.43 -11.15
C GLU A 152 7.28 -2.49 -11.58
N PRO A 153 8.52 -2.63 -11.06
CA PRO A 153 9.63 -1.74 -11.37
C PRO A 153 10.10 -1.92 -12.83
N ALA A 154 9.29 -1.45 -13.76
CA ALA A 154 9.62 -1.15 -15.14
C ALA A 154 9.29 0.33 -15.48
N CYS A 155 8.86 1.15 -14.50
CA CYS A 155 8.67 2.59 -14.73
C CYS A 155 8.95 3.52 -13.54
N LEU A 156 9.85 3.14 -12.62
CA LEU A 156 10.52 4.12 -11.74
C LEU A 156 11.56 4.93 -12.54
N ILE A 157 11.11 5.76 -13.48
CA ILE A 157 11.90 6.89 -14.04
C ILE A 157 11.33 8.26 -13.63
N LEU A 158 10.17 8.35 -12.95
CA LEU A 158 9.67 9.65 -12.47
C LEU A 158 9.91 9.98 -10.98
N GLY A 159 10.49 9.08 -10.18
CA GLY A 159 10.72 9.31 -8.74
C GLY A 159 12.09 9.85 -8.34
N ALA A 160 13.11 9.83 -9.23
CA ALA A 160 14.48 10.24 -8.87
C ALA A 160 14.79 11.73 -9.14
N ALA A 161 13.81 12.53 -9.58
CA ALA A 161 14.04 13.92 -9.99
C ALA A 161 13.79 14.99 -8.92
N LEU A 162 13.36 14.64 -7.70
CA LEU A 162 13.09 15.63 -6.63
C LEU A 162 14.01 15.55 -5.39
N ALA A 163 14.97 14.62 -5.35
CA ALA A 163 16.03 14.62 -4.33
C ALA A 163 17.37 15.19 -4.83
N GLY A 164 17.55 15.35 -6.15
CA GLY A 164 18.82 15.79 -6.76
C GLY A 164 18.99 17.31 -6.96
N ALA A 165 17.92 18.11 -6.82
CA ALA A 165 17.95 19.53 -7.17
C ALA A 165 18.45 20.46 -6.04
N PHE A 166 18.69 19.96 -4.82
CA PHE A 166 19.07 20.80 -3.68
C PHE A 166 20.56 20.78 -3.30
N LEU A 167 21.42 20.00 -3.98
CA LEU A 167 22.84 19.87 -3.59
C LEU A 167 23.89 20.31 -4.62
N ARG A 168 23.52 21.09 -5.64
CA ARG A 168 24.52 21.64 -6.59
C ARG A 168 24.36 23.13 -6.88
N ARG A 169 24.42 24.00 -5.87
CA ARG A 169 24.91 25.38 -6.05
C ARG A 169 25.57 25.96 -4.78
N ARG A 170 26.72 25.41 -4.38
CA ARG A 170 27.77 26.17 -3.68
C ARG A 170 29.15 25.67 -4.09
N GLN A 171 29.56 26.02 -5.31
CA GLN A 171 30.98 26.13 -5.64
C GLN A 171 31.35 27.61 -5.46
N PRO A 172 32.26 27.98 -4.56
CA PRO A 172 32.76 29.34 -4.50
C PRO A 172 33.53 29.62 -5.80
N ARG A 173 33.19 30.74 -6.46
CA ARG A 173 33.87 31.20 -7.68
C ARG A 173 35.37 31.35 -7.37
N GLY A 174 36.19 30.63 -8.11
CA GLY A 174 37.65 30.77 -8.09
C GLY A 174 38.03 32.23 -8.30
N SER A 175 38.90 32.73 -7.42
CA SER A 175 39.49 34.05 -7.52
C SER A 175 40.41 34.13 -8.73
N PHE A 176 40.14 35.12 -9.57
CA PHE A 176 40.99 35.52 -10.68
C PHE A 176 42.27 36.14 -10.10
N ALA A 177 43.44 35.53 -10.35
CA ALA A 177 44.74 36.11 -10.02
C ALA A 177 45.43 36.59 -11.31
N PRO A 178 45.96 37.83 -11.38
CA PRO A 178 46.59 38.37 -12.58
C PRO A 178 48.03 37.87 -12.75
N PRO A 179 48.60 37.94 -13.98
CA PRO A 179 49.87 37.28 -14.28
C PRO A 179 51.05 38.04 -13.68
N ARG A 180 51.98 37.33 -13.02
CA ARG A 180 53.29 37.86 -12.63
C ARG A 180 54.42 37.11 -13.34
N ARG A 181 55.45 37.90 -13.64
CA ARG A 181 56.50 37.73 -14.65
C ARG A 181 57.53 36.64 -14.31
N ARG A 182 58.23 36.22 -15.37
CA ARG A 182 59.46 35.41 -15.39
C ARG A 182 60.56 35.94 -14.45
N GLY A 183 61.33 34.99 -13.92
CA GLY A 183 62.66 35.13 -13.31
C GLY A 183 62.96 33.83 -12.54
N GLU A 184 63.59 32.84 -13.17
CA GLU A 184 65.03 32.55 -13.07
C GLU A 184 65.55 32.35 -11.64
N GLY A 185 65.98 31.12 -11.34
CA GLY A 185 67.27 30.89 -10.71
C GLY A 185 67.32 30.49 -9.24
N ARG A 186 67.91 29.30 -9.03
CA ARG A 186 68.84 28.86 -7.98
C ARG A 186 68.32 28.02 -6.79
N GLN A 187 69.03 26.90 -6.68
CA GLN A 187 69.18 25.94 -5.60
C GLN A 187 69.94 26.53 -4.40
N GLU A 188 69.75 25.91 -3.23
CA GLU A 188 70.65 25.69 -2.07
C GLU A 188 69.71 25.41 -0.88
N ASP A 189 69.52 24.19 -0.36
CA ASP A 189 70.42 23.27 0.37
C ASP A 189 71.08 23.91 1.61
N GLU A 190 70.61 23.51 2.81
CA GLU A 190 71.31 23.47 4.12
C GLU A 190 70.26 23.25 5.25
N ARG A 191 70.11 22.05 5.83
CA ARG A 191 70.84 21.45 6.97
C ARG A 191 70.90 22.29 8.26
N GLN A 192 70.21 21.81 9.31
CA GLN A 192 70.67 21.53 10.70
C GLN A 192 69.46 21.57 11.67
N ASN A 193 69.04 20.47 12.31
CA ASN A 193 69.62 19.78 13.47
C ASN A 193 69.39 20.55 14.79
N HIS A 194 68.51 20.04 15.68
CA HIS A 194 68.86 19.59 17.03
C HIS A 194 67.65 19.20 17.90
N ASP A 195 67.83 18.05 18.56
CA ASP A 195 67.13 17.52 19.73
C ASP A 195 66.89 18.52 20.87
N CYS A 196 65.82 18.33 21.66
CA CYS A 196 65.91 17.93 23.08
C CYS A 196 64.54 17.78 23.78
N GLN A 197 64.24 16.54 24.20
CA GLN A 197 63.95 16.13 25.59
C GLN A 197 62.84 16.79 26.46
N ARG A 198 61.93 15.89 26.87
CA ARG A 198 61.55 15.49 28.27
C ARG A 198 60.30 16.06 28.98
N TRP A 199 59.43 15.11 29.35
CA TRP A 199 58.79 14.82 30.66
C TRP A 199 57.66 15.74 31.18
N ALA A 200 56.44 15.21 31.20
CA ALA A 200 55.68 14.86 32.42
C ALA A 200 54.49 13.97 32.04
#